data_AF-A0A7S3GN40-F1
#
_entry.id   AF-A0A7S3GN40-F1
#
_cell.length_a   1.000
_cell.length_b   1.000
_cell.length_c   1.000
_cell.angle_alpha   90.00
_cell.angle_beta   90.00
_cell.angle_gamma   90.00
#
_symmetry.space_group_name_H-M   'P 1'
#
loop_
_entity.id
_entity.type
_entity.pdbx_description
1 polymer ?
#
loop_
_entity_poly.entity_id
_entity_poly.type
_entity_poly.pdbx_seq_one_letter_code
_entity_poly.pdbx_strand_id
1 'polypeptide(L)'
;RHPNTYDLPDIEGPMLYSKEAALDSWPWVSAGQVADFPHNGGVAVKHGKEEVAVFHLPGQAEEDGRWLCVQNLCPHKQVRAISRGLVGVKPEGLITLADPV
;
A
#
# COMPACT_ATOMS: atom_id res chain seq x y z
N ARG A 1 -25.72 1.85 22.52
CA ARG A 1 -24.87 1.89 21.31
C ARG A 1 -25.02 3.29 20.72
N HIS A 2 -23.93 4.03 20.54
CA HIS A 2 -23.96 5.44 20.13
C HIS A 2 -24.14 5.53 18.59
N PRO A 3 -24.94 6.46 18.05
CA PRO A 3 -25.31 6.52 16.62
C PRO A 3 -24.18 6.95 15.67
N ASN A 4 -22.96 7.15 16.18
CA ASN A 4 -21.79 7.62 15.42
C ASN A 4 -20.64 6.60 15.38
N THR A 5 -20.94 5.32 15.57
CA THR A 5 -19.95 4.26 15.30
C THR A 5 -19.85 4.13 13.79
N TYR A 6 -18.95 4.91 13.19
CA TYR A 6 -18.51 4.67 11.83
C TYR A 6 -17.90 3.27 11.87
N ASP A 7 -18.51 2.29 11.19
CA ASP A 7 -17.80 1.06 10.84
C ASP A 7 -16.70 1.51 9.89
N LEU A 8 -15.55 1.83 10.47
CA LEU A 8 -14.36 2.25 9.74
C LEU A 8 -14.08 1.10 8.78
N PRO A 9 -13.94 1.36 7.47
CA PRO A 9 -13.65 0.30 6.54
C PRO A 9 -12.31 -0.27 6.96
N ASP A 10 -12.31 -1.41 7.64
CA ASP A 10 -11.13 -2.24 7.72
C ASP A 10 -10.64 -2.36 6.28
N ILE A 11 -9.37 -2.04 6.04
CA ILE A 11 -8.72 -2.39 4.77
C ILE A 11 -8.46 -3.90 4.82
N GLU A 12 -9.54 -4.65 4.97
CA GLU A 12 -9.62 -6.09 4.80
C GLU A 12 -10.22 -6.29 3.41
N GLY A 13 -9.33 -6.31 2.43
CA GLY A 13 -9.72 -6.51 1.05
C GLY A 13 -8.56 -7.10 0.26
N PRO A 14 -8.83 -8.00 -0.69
CA PRO A 14 -7.81 -8.44 -1.62
C PRO A 14 -7.30 -7.23 -2.42
N MET A 15 -6.07 -7.35 -2.93
CA MET A 15 -5.52 -6.39 -3.89
C MET A 15 -6.55 -6.16 -5.02
N LEU A 16 -7.07 -4.93 -5.12
CA LEU A 16 -8.18 -4.62 -6.01
C LEU A 16 -7.80 -4.72 -7.49
N TYR A 17 -6.52 -4.44 -7.81
CA TYR A 17 -6.03 -4.39 -9.18
C TYR A 17 -4.60 -4.95 -9.26
N SER A 18 -4.38 -5.91 -10.15
CA SER A 18 -3.04 -6.34 -10.57
C SER A 18 -2.60 -5.57 -11.82
N LYS A 19 -1.32 -5.66 -12.18
CA LYS A 19 -0.79 -5.04 -13.41
C LYS A 19 -1.55 -5.53 -14.65
N GLU A 20 -1.92 -6.80 -14.67
CA GLU A 20 -2.64 -7.46 -15.77
C GLU A 20 -4.12 -7.04 -15.83
N ALA A 21 -4.68 -6.56 -14.72
CA ALA A 21 -6.05 -6.05 -14.64
C ALA A 21 -6.14 -4.54 -14.95
N ALA A 22 -5.02 -3.87 -15.20
CA ALA A 22 -5.01 -2.45 -15.54
C ALA A 22 -5.64 -2.23 -16.93
N LEU A 23 -6.50 -1.21 -17.05
CA LEU A 23 -7.08 -0.83 -18.33
C LEU A 23 -6.09 0.03 -19.13
N ASP A 24 -6.03 -0.18 -20.45
CA ASP A 24 -5.17 0.61 -21.35
C ASP A 24 -5.47 2.13 -21.31
N SER A 25 -6.67 2.50 -20.89
CA SER A 25 -7.10 3.90 -20.77
C SER A 25 -6.57 4.60 -19.51
N TRP A 26 -5.92 3.88 -18.58
CA TRP A 26 -5.46 4.46 -17.34
C TRP A 26 -4.19 5.29 -17.55
N PRO A 27 -4.16 6.55 -17.08
CA PRO A 27 -2.97 7.37 -17.19
C PRO A 27 -1.90 6.89 -16.21
N TRP A 28 -0.70 6.61 -16.72
CA TRP A 28 0.46 6.31 -15.89
C TRP A 28 1.07 7.60 -15.35
N VAL A 29 1.36 7.61 -14.06
CA VAL A 29 2.02 8.72 -13.37
C VAL A 29 3.36 8.23 -12.83
N SER A 30 4.42 8.99 -13.10
CA SER A 30 5.75 8.69 -12.56
C SER A 30 5.77 8.93 -11.05
N ALA A 31 6.12 7.91 -10.28
CA ALA A 31 6.16 7.96 -8.81
C ALA A 31 7.57 8.25 -8.26
N GLY A 32 8.64 7.93 -9.00
CA GLY A 32 10.03 8.04 -8.57
C GLY A 32 10.93 7.02 -9.26
N GLN A 33 12.23 7.01 -8.93
CA GLN A 33 13.13 5.95 -9.37
C GLN A 33 13.04 4.75 -8.43
N VAL A 34 13.30 3.54 -8.93
CA VAL A 34 13.31 2.32 -8.09
C VAL A 34 14.26 2.45 -6.89
N ALA A 35 15.40 3.14 -7.06
CA ALA A 35 16.38 3.37 -6.01
C ALA A 35 15.88 4.27 -4.87
N ASP A 36 14.80 5.03 -5.07
CA ASP A 36 14.19 5.87 -4.05
C ASP A 36 13.31 5.06 -3.07
N PHE A 37 13.00 3.79 -3.41
CA PHE A 37 12.15 2.91 -2.62
C PHE A 37 12.98 1.85 -1.88
N PRO A 38 13.06 1.92 -0.54
CA PRO A 38 13.80 0.94 0.24
C PRO A 38 13.14 -0.43 0.15
N HIS A 39 13.97 -1.47 0.05
CA HIS A 39 13.50 -2.86 0.14
C HIS A 39 12.85 -3.12 1.51
N ASN A 40 11.74 -3.88 1.51
CA ASN A 40 10.92 -4.13 2.71
C ASN A 40 10.38 -2.87 3.40
N GLY A 41 10.38 -1.73 2.71
CA GLY A 41 9.91 -0.47 3.25
C GLY A 41 8.83 0.16 2.39
N GLY A 42 8.14 1.13 2.99
CA GLY A 42 7.16 1.97 2.32
C GLY A 42 7.68 3.40 2.14
N VAL A 43 7.25 4.05 1.06
CA VAL A 43 7.48 5.48 0.80
C VAL A 43 6.14 6.14 0.52
N ALA A 44 5.92 7.31 1.11
CA ALA A 44 4.78 8.16 0.80
C ALA A 44 5.05 8.93 -0.50
N VAL A 45 4.20 8.71 -1.51
CA VAL A 45 4.23 9.43 -2.78
C VAL A 45 3.01 10.33 -2.86
N LYS A 46 3.23 11.62 -3.13
CA LYS A 46 2.15 12.60 -3.29
C LYS A 46 1.57 12.53 -4.70
N HIS A 47 0.26 12.36 -4.80
CA HIS A 47 -0.47 12.38 -6.06
C HIS A 47 -1.61 13.41 -5.99
N GLY A 48 -1.40 14.56 -6.62
CA GLY A 48 -2.32 15.69 -6.52
C GLY A 48 -2.42 16.23 -5.08
N LYS A 49 -3.60 16.08 -4.46
CA LYS A 49 -3.88 16.50 -3.07
C LYS A 49 -3.78 15.36 -2.05
N GLU A 50 -3.70 14.12 -2.54
CA GLU A 50 -3.66 12.91 -1.72
C GLU A 50 -2.26 12.30 -1.70
N GLU A 51 -2.07 11.34 -0.81
CA GLU A 51 -0.83 10.58 -0.66
C GLU A 51 -1.13 9.08 -0.74
N VAL A 52 -0.28 8.38 -1.48
CA VAL A 52 -0.27 6.93 -1.57
C VAL A 52 1.00 6.38 -0.92
N ALA A 53 0.91 5.21 -0.30
CA ALA A 53 2.04 4.47 0.23
C ALA A 53 2.43 3.39 -0.77
N VAL A 54 3.66 3.47 -1.27
CA VAL A 54 4.25 2.52 -2.21
C VAL A 54 5.25 1.65 -1.46
N PHE A 55 5.15 0.33 -1.60
CA PHE A 55 6.02 -0.64 -0.96
C PHE A 55 6.78 -1.45 -1.99
N HIS A 56 8.08 -1.63 -1.74
CA HIS A 56 8.95 -2.48 -2.54
C HIS A 56 9.30 -3.73 -1.72
N LEU A 57 8.67 -4.85 -2.04
CA LEU A 57 8.86 -6.12 -1.35
C LEU A 57 9.87 -6.98 -2.09
N PRO A 58 10.78 -7.67 -1.38
CA PRO A 58 11.68 -8.62 -1.98
C PRO A 58 10.88 -9.79 -2.59
N GLY A 59 11.34 -10.25 -3.75
CA GLY A 59 10.90 -11.49 -4.38
C GLY A 59 11.62 -12.71 -3.81
N GLN A 60 11.44 -13.88 -4.45
CA GLN A 60 12.26 -15.05 -4.14
C GLN A 60 13.70 -14.93 -4.67
N ALA A 61 13.90 -14.12 -5.71
CA ALA A 61 15.19 -13.64 -6.21
C ALA A 61 15.26 -12.10 -6.14
N GLU A 62 16.46 -11.51 -6.09
CA GLU A 62 16.64 -10.05 -5.94
C GLU A 62 15.98 -9.23 -7.06
N GLU A 63 15.87 -9.83 -8.25
CA GLU A 63 15.27 -9.23 -9.45
C GLU A 63 13.74 -9.41 -9.56
N ASP A 64 13.12 -10.14 -8.64
CA ASP A 64 11.69 -10.52 -8.68
C ASP A 64 10.83 -9.72 -7.67
N GLY A 65 11.26 -8.48 -7.41
CA GLY A 65 10.63 -7.58 -6.43
C GLY A 65 9.14 -7.34 -6.71
N ARG A 66 8.31 -7.49 -5.68
CA ARG A 66 6.87 -7.22 -5.75
C ARG A 66 6.58 -5.79 -5.30
N TRP A 67 5.75 -5.10 -6.07
CA TRP A 67 5.36 -3.72 -5.79
C TRP A 67 3.91 -3.66 -5.34
N LEU A 68 3.65 -2.94 -4.26
CA LEU A 68 2.29 -2.68 -3.77
C LEU A 68 2.08 -1.18 -3.61
N CYS A 69 0.86 -0.74 -3.88
CA CYS A 69 0.45 0.65 -3.70
C CYS A 69 -0.92 0.68 -3.01
N VAL A 70 -1.02 1.44 -1.93
CA VAL A 70 -2.25 1.65 -1.15
C VAL A 70 -2.38 3.12 -0.79
N GLN A 71 -3.52 3.54 -0.25
CA GLN A 71 -3.66 4.90 0.28
C GLN A 71 -2.76 5.07 1.52
N ASN A 72 -2.08 6.22 1.67
CA ASN A 72 -1.22 6.47 2.83
C ASN A 72 -2.02 6.75 4.12
N LEU A 73 -3.35 6.85 4.02
CA LEU A 73 -4.27 7.18 5.11
C LEU A 73 -4.67 5.92 5.90
N CYS A 74 -4.44 5.93 7.20
CA CYS A 74 -4.97 4.93 8.13
C CYS A 74 -6.50 5.02 8.15
N PRO A 75 -7.22 3.92 7.86
CA PRO A 75 -8.68 3.94 7.83
C PRO A 75 -9.27 4.23 9.20
N HIS A 76 -8.61 3.79 10.27
CA HIS A 76 -9.14 3.90 11.64
C HIS A 76 -8.87 5.24 12.30
N LYS A 77 -7.65 5.75 12.15
CA LYS A 77 -7.14 6.94 12.87
C LYS A 77 -7.06 8.17 11.99
N GLN A 78 -7.32 8.05 10.68
CA GLN A 78 -7.31 9.16 9.73
C GLN A 78 -5.99 9.94 9.73
N VAL A 79 -4.89 9.23 10.00
CA VAL A 79 -3.52 9.75 9.97
C VAL A 79 -2.77 9.20 8.77
N ARG A 80 -1.91 10.01 8.16
CA ARG A 80 -1.11 9.62 7.00
C ARG A 80 0.19 8.96 7.45
N ALA A 81 0.11 7.69 7.83
CA ALA A 81 1.24 6.96 8.41
C ALA A 81 1.46 5.55 7.83
N ILE A 82 0.59 5.08 6.94
CA ILE A 82 0.60 3.70 6.42
C ILE A 82 1.95 3.34 5.77
N SER A 83 2.58 4.27 5.05
CA SER A 83 3.93 4.10 4.46
C SER A 83 5.02 3.71 5.47
N ARG A 84 4.81 3.94 6.77
CA ARG A 84 5.74 3.59 7.86
C ARG A 84 5.40 2.26 8.53
N GLY A 85 4.38 1.56 8.02
CA GLY A 85 3.94 0.26 8.53
C GLY A 85 4.91 -0.87 8.19
N LEU A 86 4.80 -1.95 8.96
CA LEU A 86 5.59 -3.17 8.72
C LEU A 86 4.83 -4.10 7.78
N VAL A 87 5.49 -4.48 6.68
CA VAL A 87 4.95 -5.49 5.77
C VAL A 87 5.35 -6.88 6.25
N GLY A 88 4.39 -7.79 6.28
CA GLY A 88 4.58 -9.20 6.61
C GLY A 88 3.90 -10.11 5.60
N VAL A 89 4.25 -11.39 5.65
CA VAL A 89 3.63 -12.44 4.84
C VAL A 89 3.12 -13.52 5.79
N LYS A 90 1.84 -13.86 5.70
CA LYS A 90 1.24 -14.96 6.46
C LYS A 90 1.66 -16.32 5.87
N PRO A 91 1.56 -17.43 6.63
CA PRO A 91 1.94 -18.76 6.14
C PRO A 91 1.25 -19.19 4.84
N GLU A 92 0.04 -18.67 4.58
CA GLU A 92 -0.74 -18.94 3.37
C GLU A 92 -0.28 -18.11 2.15
N GLY A 93 0.77 -17.30 2.31
CA GLY A 93 1.32 -16.43 1.27
C GLY A 93 0.63 -15.06 1.15
N LEU A 94 -0.35 -14.77 2.01
CA LEU A 94 -1.04 -13.48 2.03
C LEU A 94 -0.14 -12.38 2.58
N ILE A 95 0.06 -11.32 1.81
CA ILE A 95 0.80 -10.13 2.24
C ILE A 95 -0.12 -9.26 3.10
N THR A 96 0.40 -8.83 4.24
CA THR A 96 -0.31 -7.98 5.19
C THR A 96 0.55 -6.80 5.62
N LEU A 97 -0.09 -5.67 5.90
CA LEU A 97 0.58 -4.50 6.45
C LEU A 97 0.06 -4.23 7.86
N ALA A 98 0.97 -4.03 8.81
CA ALA A 98 0.64 -3.53 10.14
C ALA A 98 0.70 -2.01 10.17
N ASP A 99 -0.41 -1.37 10.54
CA ASP A 99 -0.47 0.08 10.75
C ASP A 99 0.46 0.48 11.91
N PRO A 100 1.36 1.47 11.73
CA PRO A 100 2.28 1.88 12.79
C PRO A 100 1.62 2.71 13.89
N VAL A 101 0.36 3.15 13.73
CA VAL A 101 -0.31 4.05 14.68
C VAL A 101 -1.36 3.36 15.49
#